data_AF-A0A2N9PCR9-F1
#
_entry.id   AF-A0A2N9PCR9-F1
#
_cell.length_a   1.000
_cell.length_b   1.000
_cell.length_c   1.000
_cell.angle_alpha   90.00
_cell.angle_beta   90.00
_cell.angle_gamma   90.00
#
_symmetry.space_group_name_H-M   'P 1'
#
loop_
_entity.id
_entity.type
_entity.pdbx_description
1 polymer ?
#
loop_
_entity_poly.entity_id
_entity_poly.type
_entity_poly.pdbx_seq_one_letter_code
_entity_poly.pdbx_strand_id
1 'polypeptide(L)'
;MKFFLLLFTLVCTNCENFDNDYSGYVYDRSTKKPLSKVLVRENFVKNSKQAFTDSNGFFKIKNDSEAITDLVFLLNGYKSDTAVTAWSQHGEKMEYRFLNKKNDTIFLEKEIDTIYIGQ
;
A
#
# COMPACT_ATOMS: atom_id res chain seq x y z
N MET A 1 47.44 -26.74 26.74
CA MET A 1 47.05 -25.41 26.23
C MET A 1 45.84 -25.67 25.32
N LYS A 2 44.57 -25.58 25.78
CA LYS A 2 43.72 -24.35 25.84
C LYS A 2 43.92 -23.54 24.54
N PHE A 3 43.04 -23.44 23.55
CA PHE A 3 41.59 -23.18 23.51
C PHE A 3 41.08 -23.70 22.14
N PHE A 4 40.15 -24.66 22.11
CA PHE A 4 38.72 -24.47 21.83
C PHE A 4 38.39 -23.80 20.48
N LEU A 5 37.89 -24.62 19.54
CA LEU A 5 36.83 -24.35 18.57
C LEU A 5 36.56 -22.85 18.26
N LEU A 6 37.08 -22.33 17.14
CA LEU A 6 36.43 -21.19 16.47
C LEU A 6 35.67 -21.71 15.25
N LEU A 7 34.62 -22.44 15.60
CA LEU A 7 33.56 -22.92 14.73
C LEU A 7 32.82 -21.69 14.19
N PHE A 8 32.82 -21.52 12.88
CA PHE A 8 31.57 -21.45 12.12
C PHE A 8 30.48 -20.53 12.70
N THR A 9 30.74 -19.23 12.74
CA THR A 9 29.64 -18.26 12.74
C THR A 9 29.92 -17.24 11.64
N LEU A 10 29.94 -17.74 10.40
CA LEU A 10 29.49 -16.94 9.27
C LEU A 10 28.00 -16.70 9.58
N VAL A 11 27.72 -15.63 10.32
CA VAL A 11 26.36 -15.19 10.58
C VAL A 11 25.83 -14.86 9.21
N CYS A 12 25.05 -15.78 8.63
CA CYS A 12 24.19 -15.50 7.51
C CYS A 12 23.33 -14.33 7.95
N THR A 13 23.74 -13.12 7.57
CA THR A 13 22.88 -11.96 7.63
C THR A 13 21.73 -12.32 6.73
N ASN A 14 20.62 -12.78 7.31
CA ASN A 14 19.35 -12.83 6.62
C ASN A 14 19.11 -11.38 6.20
N CYS A 15 19.47 -11.06 4.96
CA CYS A 15 18.92 -9.92 4.27
C CYS A 15 17.44 -10.26 4.21
N GLU A 16 16.67 -9.75 5.16
CA GLU A 16 15.22 -9.81 5.08
C GLU A 16 14.89 -9.15 3.75
N ASN A 17 14.57 -9.97 2.75
CA ASN A 17 14.13 -9.46 1.47
C ASN A 17 12.85 -8.70 1.75
N PHE A 18 12.96 -7.38 1.81
CA PHE A 18 11.83 -6.48 1.96
C PHE A 18 10.91 -6.76 0.78
N ASP A 19 9.75 -7.36 1.07
CA ASP A 19 8.70 -7.55 0.08
C ASP A 19 8.09 -6.16 -0.16
N ASN A 20 8.62 -5.50 -1.19
CA ASN A 20 8.22 -4.16 -1.59
C ASN A 20 6.91 -4.18 -2.38
N ASP A 21 6.30 -5.35 -2.59
CA ASP A 21 5.00 -5.44 -3.23
C ASP A 21 3.98 -4.62 -2.44
N TYR A 22 3.27 -3.75 -3.15
CA TYR A 22 2.16 -3.03 -2.57
C TYR A 22 0.98 -3.98 -2.42
N SER A 23 0.40 -4.05 -1.23
CA SER A 23 -0.83 -4.80 -1.01
C SER A 23 -1.66 -4.21 0.12
N GLY A 24 -2.97 -4.45 0.05
CA GLY A 24 -3.90 -4.03 1.07
C GLY A 24 -5.34 -4.07 0.60
N TYR A 25 -6.20 -3.39 1.34
CA TYR A 25 -7.63 -3.43 1.11
C TYR A 25 -8.26 -2.06 0.92
N VAL A 26 -9.33 -2.01 0.13
CA VAL A 26 -10.11 -0.81 -0.12
C VAL A 26 -11.56 -1.05 0.27
N TYR A 27 -12.10 -0.15 1.09
CA TYR A 27 -13.47 -0.23 1.58
C TYR A 27 -14.21 1.07 1.36
N ASP A 28 -15.53 0.99 1.32
CA ASP A 28 -16.41 2.14 1.36
C ASP A 28 -16.39 2.75 2.76
N ARG A 29 -16.16 4.06 2.85
CA ARG A 29 -16.03 4.77 4.12
C ARG A 29 -17.28 4.69 4.98
N SER A 30 -18.47 4.75 4.37
CA SER A 30 -19.75 4.80 5.07
C SER A 30 -20.24 3.39 5.42
N THR A 31 -20.32 2.51 4.43
CA THR A 31 -20.91 1.18 4.58
C THR A 31 -19.93 0.15 5.14
N LYS A 32 -18.63 0.44 5.14
CA LYS A 32 -17.54 -0.49 5.50
C LYS A 32 -17.55 -1.78 4.68
N LYS A 33 -18.18 -1.77 3.51
CA LYS A 33 -18.17 -2.90 2.57
C LYS A 33 -16.91 -2.84 1.69
N PRO A 34 -16.34 -4.01 1.31
CA PRO A 34 -15.20 -4.04 0.41
C PRO A 34 -15.58 -3.46 -0.96
N LEU A 35 -14.64 -2.74 -1.58
CA LEU A 35 -14.82 -2.16 -2.90
C LEU A 35 -14.04 -2.95 -3.93
N SER A 36 -14.76 -3.61 -4.83
CA SER A 36 -14.17 -4.29 -5.99
C SER A 36 -13.92 -3.35 -7.16
N LYS A 37 -12.97 -3.70 -8.03
CA LYS A 37 -12.63 -2.97 -9.27
C LYS A 37 -12.15 -1.53 -9.04
N VAL A 38 -11.66 -1.21 -7.85
CA VAL A 38 -10.92 0.03 -7.61
C VAL A 38 -9.62 -0.08 -8.36
N LEU A 39 -9.33 0.88 -9.24
CA LEU A 39 -8.02 1.01 -9.87
C LEU A 39 -7.05 1.57 -8.82
N VAL A 40 -5.98 0.83 -8.55
CA VAL A 40 -4.87 1.25 -7.70
C VAL A 40 -3.64 1.37 -8.58
N ARG A 41 -2.95 2.51 -8.52
CA ARG A 41 -1.74 2.75 -9.32
C ARG A 41 -0.70 3.57 -8.57
N GLU A 42 0.56 3.40 -8.96
CA GLU A 42 1.66 4.26 -8.51
C GLU A 42 1.45 5.71 -8.98
N ASN A 43 1.74 6.65 -8.09
CA ASN A 43 1.61 8.07 -8.38
C ASN A 43 2.83 8.60 -9.16
N PHE A 44 2.57 9.38 -10.22
CA PHE A 44 3.58 10.09 -11.02
C PHE A 44 4.73 9.24 -11.63
N VAL A 45 4.56 7.92 -11.78
CA VAL A 45 5.54 7.05 -12.45
C VAL A 45 5.21 6.87 -13.93
N LYS A 46 6.19 7.07 -14.82
CA LYS A 46 6.06 6.71 -16.25
C LYS A 46 5.94 5.19 -16.36
N ASN A 47 4.89 4.70 -17.00
CA ASN A 47 4.51 3.28 -16.98
C ASN A 47 4.13 2.77 -15.57
N SER A 48 3.41 3.60 -14.79
CA SER A 48 2.92 3.27 -13.46
C SER A 48 2.31 1.87 -13.42
N LYS A 49 2.80 1.03 -12.52
CA LYS A 49 2.19 -0.26 -12.26
C LYS A 49 0.83 -0.06 -11.62
N GLN A 50 -0.10 -0.94 -11.95
CA GLN A 50 -1.47 -0.84 -11.51
C GLN A 50 -2.10 -2.21 -11.28
N ALA A 51 -3.11 -2.24 -10.43
CA ALA A 51 -3.97 -3.39 -10.19
C ALA A 51 -5.41 -2.94 -9.98
N PHE A 52 -6.33 -3.88 -10.08
CA PHE A 52 -7.71 -3.69 -9.66
C PHE A 52 -7.98 -4.50 -8.39
N THR A 53 -8.79 -3.96 -7.49
CA THR A 53 -9.23 -4.72 -6.32
C THR A 53 -10.16 -5.87 -6.70
N ASP A 54 -10.06 -6.98 -5.98
CA ASP A 54 -10.95 -8.13 -6.11
C ASP A 54 -12.30 -7.93 -5.39
N SER A 55 -13.15 -8.96 -5.33
CA SER A 55 -14.45 -8.90 -4.64
C SER A 55 -14.36 -8.65 -3.13
N ASN A 56 -13.22 -8.94 -2.52
CA ASN A 56 -12.94 -8.68 -1.09
C ASN A 56 -12.27 -7.33 -0.88
N GLY A 57 -12.10 -6.53 -1.95
CA GLY A 57 -11.45 -5.23 -1.90
C GLY A 57 -9.93 -5.32 -1.84
N PHE A 58 -9.34 -6.51 -2.01
CA PHE A 58 -7.90 -6.72 -1.94
C PHE A 58 -7.22 -6.35 -3.25
N PHE A 59 -6.07 -5.67 -3.18
CA PHE A 59 -5.19 -5.44 -4.32
C PHE A 59 -3.77 -5.91 -4.01
N LYS A 60 -3.03 -6.25 -5.08
CA LYS A 60 -1.59 -6.46 -5.02
C LYS A 60 -0.92 -5.91 -6.29
N ILE A 61 0.10 -5.08 -6.14
CA ILE A 61 0.95 -4.59 -7.22
C ILE A 61 2.37 -5.08 -6.94
N LYS A 62 2.94 -5.82 -7.88
CA LYS A 62 4.33 -6.26 -7.76
C LYS A 62 5.26 -5.06 -7.88
N ASN A 63 6.06 -4.77 -6.86
CA ASN A 63 7.08 -3.74 -6.97
C ASN A 63 8.44 -4.39 -7.22
N ASP A 64 8.96 -4.16 -8.42
CA ASP A 64 10.28 -4.67 -8.84
C ASP A 64 11.29 -3.51 -8.88
N SER A 65 10.88 -2.33 -8.41
CA SER A 65 11.68 -1.13 -8.31
C SER A 65 12.15 -0.95 -6.87
N GLU A 66 13.32 -0.34 -6.70
CA GLU A 66 13.80 0.11 -5.38
C GLU A 66 13.08 1.38 -4.92
N ALA A 67 12.37 2.07 -5.81
CA ALA A 67 11.65 3.29 -5.48
C ALA A 67 10.28 2.98 -4.84
N ILE A 68 10.00 3.64 -3.72
CA ILE A 68 8.69 3.66 -3.07
C ILE A 68 7.96 4.94 -3.52
N THR A 69 6.75 4.79 -4.06
CA THR A 69 5.88 5.90 -4.45
C THR A 69 4.52 5.81 -3.77
N ASP A 70 3.81 6.93 -3.72
CA ASP A 70 2.43 6.99 -3.24
C ASP A 70 1.49 6.18 -4.16
N LEU A 71 0.36 5.76 -3.60
CA LEU A 71 -0.67 5.02 -4.34
C LEU A 71 -1.91 5.87 -4.54
N VAL A 72 -2.40 5.94 -5.78
CA VAL A 72 -3.65 6.61 -6.15
C VAL A 72 -4.75 5.58 -6.32
N PHE A 73 -5.91 5.84 -5.71
CA PHE A 73 -7.08 4.98 -5.70
C PHE A 73 -8.24 5.65 -6.45
N LEU A 74 -8.77 4.97 -7.46
CA LEU A 74 -9.78 5.49 -8.37
C LEU A 74 -10.93 4.51 -8.53
N LEU A 75 -12.16 4.98 -8.33
CA LEU A 75 -13.39 4.24 -8.60
C LEU A 75 -14.50 5.22 -8.98
N ASN A 76 -15.24 4.95 -10.06
CA ASN A 76 -16.33 5.83 -10.49
C ASN A 76 -17.41 5.96 -9.39
N GLY A 77 -17.89 7.19 -9.15
CA GLY A 77 -18.83 7.49 -8.07
C GLY A 77 -18.18 7.59 -6.68
N TYR A 78 -16.85 7.58 -6.62
CA TYR A 78 -16.06 7.80 -5.41
C TYR A 78 -15.04 8.91 -5.65
N LYS A 79 -14.78 9.69 -4.60
CA LYS A 79 -13.68 10.66 -4.61
C LYS A 79 -12.35 9.90 -4.72
N SER A 80 -11.49 10.32 -5.65
CA SER A 80 -10.13 9.80 -5.73
C SER A 80 -9.36 10.10 -4.44
N ASP A 81 -8.58 9.15 -3.97
CA ASP A 81 -7.73 9.32 -2.78
C ASP A 81 -6.29 8.91 -3.10
N THR A 82 -5.32 9.48 -2.38
CA THR A 82 -3.90 9.15 -2.51
C THR A 82 -3.33 8.79 -1.15
N ALA A 83 -2.80 7.59 -1.01
CA ALA A 83 -2.09 7.18 0.18
C ALA A 83 -0.60 7.48 0.07
N VAL A 84 -0.09 8.26 1.02
CA VAL A 84 1.35 8.38 1.26
C VAL A 84 1.87 7.04 1.79
N THR A 85 2.76 6.39 1.05
CA THR A 85 3.23 5.02 1.35
C THR A 85 4.43 4.96 2.28
N ALA A 86 5.22 6.03 2.33
CA ALA A 86 6.33 6.18 3.27
C ALA A 86 6.33 7.59 3.83
N TRP A 87 6.37 7.72 5.16
CA TRP A 87 6.42 9.03 5.83
C TRP A 87 7.16 8.94 7.17
N SER A 88 7.63 10.09 7.65
CA SER A 88 8.23 10.25 8.98
C SER A 88 7.91 11.64 9.51
N GLN A 89 7.82 11.81 10.83
CA GLN A 89 7.79 13.12 11.46
C GLN A 89 9.11 13.39 12.19
N HIS A 90 9.77 14.51 11.86
CA HIS A 90 10.92 15.07 12.60
C HIS A 90 11.89 14.07 13.27
N GLY A 91 12.54 13.21 12.50
CA GLY A 91 13.59 12.31 12.98
C GLY A 91 13.08 11.02 13.62
N GLU A 92 11.77 10.79 13.64
CA GLU A 92 11.19 9.51 14.01
C GLU A 92 11.45 8.41 12.96
N LYS A 93 11.17 7.17 13.36
CA LYS A 93 11.26 6.00 12.48
C LYS A 93 10.34 6.19 11.26
N MET A 94 10.82 5.76 10.09
CA MET A 94 10.01 5.70 8.88
C MET A 94 8.83 4.76 9.07
N GLU A 95 7.63 5.26 8.81
CA GLU A 95 6.39 4.51 8.77
C GLU A 95 6.03 4.18 7.34
N TYR A 96 5.62 2.93 7.11
CA TYR A 96 5.26 2.42 5.80
C TYR A 96 3.81 1.96 5.77
N ARG A 97 3.12 2.27 4.66
CA ARG A 97 1.76 1.84 4.37
C ARG A 97 1.72 1.04 3.08
N PHE A 98 0.92 -0.02 3.09
CA PHE A 98 0.70 -0.97 1.99
C PHE A 98 1.96 -1.76 1.58
N LEU A 99 3.02 -1.72 2.38
CA LEU A 99 4.29 -2.40 2.16
C LEU A 99 4.55 -3.41 3.28
N ASN A 100 5.59 -4.22 3.16
CA ASN A 100 6.08 -5.11 4.21
C ASN A 100 5.04 -6.14 4.70
N LYS A 101 4.17 -6.59 3.80
CA LYS A 101 3.08 -7.56 4.08
C LYS A 101 2.11 -7.09 5.19
N LYS A 102 2.05 -5.78 5.45
CA LYS A 102 1.10 -5.20 6.40
C LYS A 102 -0.28 -5.15 5.74
N ASN A 103 -1.30 -5.58 6.47
CA ASN A 103 -2.69 -5.56 6.02
C ASN A 103 -3.29 -4.15 6.14
N ASP A 104 -2.72 -3.19 5.42
CA ASP A 104 -3.22 -1.81 5.44
C ASP A 104 -4.53 -1.66 4.67
N THR A 105 -5.32 -0.67 5.08
CA THR A 105 -6.64 -0.40 4.51
C THR A 105 -6.79 1.09 4.21
N ILE A 106 -7.49 1.40 3.11
CA ILE A 106 -7.98 2.75 2.81
C ILE A 106 -9.51 2.75 2.66
N PHE A 107 -10.13 3.87 3.01
CA PHE A 107 -11.58 4.04 2.97
C PHE A 107 -11.96 5.16 2.02
N LEU A 108 -12.49 4.80 0.85
CA LEU A 108 -12.95 5.76 -0.16
C LEU A 108 -14.30 6.33 0.21
N GLU A 109 -14.45 7.63 0.02
CA GLU A 109 -15.71 8.34 0.21
C GLU A 109 -16.47 8.38 -1.12
N LYS A 110 -17.78 8.10 -1.09
CA LYS A 110 -18.63 8.30 -2.26
C LYS A 110 -18.63 9.76 -2.67
N GLU A 111 -18.60 9.99 -3.97
CA GLU A 111 -18.86 11.32 -4.51
C GLU A 111 -20.36 11.61 -4.31
N ILE A 112 -20.66 12.70 -3.60
CA ILE A 112 -22.04 13.15 -3.46
C ILE A 112 -22.30 14.07 -4.65
N ASP A 113 -23.00 13.56 -5.65
CA ASP A 113 -23.61 14.39 -6.68
C ASP A 113 -24.60 15.31 -5.97
N THR A 114 -24.18 16.56 -5.75
CA THR A 114 -25.06 17.58 -5.19
C THR A 114 -25.97 18.06 -6.30
N ILE A 115 -26.95 17.23 -6.68
CA ILE A 115 -28.02 17.64 -7.57
C ILE A 115 -29.32 17.62 -6.77
N TYR A 116 -29.88 18.83 -6.61
CA TYR A 116 -31.12 19.25 -5.93
C TYR A 116 -30.99 19.40 -4.40
N ILE A 117 -31.40 20.52 -3.77
CA ILE A 117 -32.78 21.01 -3.73
C ILE A 117 -32.83 22.55 -3.72
N GLY A 118 -33.36 23.13 -4.78
CA GLY A 118 -33.75 24.53 -4.88
C GLY A 118 -34.97 24.62 -5.78
N GLN A 119 -36.11 24.14 -5.26
CA GLN A 119 -37.44 24.30 -5.84
C GLN A 119 -38.31 24.95 -4.77
#